data_AF-A0A800JN64-F1
#
_entry.id   AF-A0A800JN64-F1
#
_cell.length_a   1.000
_cell.length_b   1.000
_cell.length_c   1.000
_cell.angle_alpha   90.00
_cell.angle_beta   90.00
_cell.angle_gamma   90.00
#
_symmetry.space_group_name_H-M   'P 1'
#
loop_
_entity.id
_entity.type
_entity.pdbx_description
1 polymer ?
#
loop_
_entity_poly.entity_id
_entity_poly.type
_entity_poly.pdbx_seq_one_letter_code
_entity_poly.pdbx_strand_id
1 'polypeptide(L)'
;NDKVIISESGIMQLTKDEKYLELILYNGHSYIDIAENKRKKENPYRTTHFKEDLIRFDLSSFSTINNSEALYKGHYAMLSNQQLATAIDSLTIKYEERKITFTKNITDKYTANLEVDSVIETMQSGWLTMGPKTIQFENKFKENIGSQYAISVNSATSALHLALNAVGVGNGDEVIIPTNTFIATAEAVVYSGAKPILCDVEENYHNIDINLIEQLITPRTKAIIPVHFGGNPCDMDEIKKIANHFNLKIIEDAAHALPSSYKNKKIGTLSDAVCFSFYATKTLTTGEGGMVTTNNSKIAEKIKIQRLHGISGDAWERYGQNNDWYYEVVDLGYKYNTTDIQASIG
;
A
#
# COMPACT_ATOMS: atom_id res chain seq x y z
N ASN A 1 -14.25 47.87 -7.03
CA ASN A 1 -13.38 49.01 -7.39
C ASN A 1 -11.99 48.45 -7.57
N ASP A 2 -11.86 47.43 -8.44
CA ASP A 2 -10.76 46.47 -8.34
C ASP A 2 -10.14 46.31 -9.73
N LYS A 3 -8.84 46.59 -9.80
CA LYS A 3 -8.05 46.53 -11.03
C LYS A 3 -7.54 45.10 -11.23
N VAL A 4 -7.76 44.57 -12.42
CA VAL A 4 -7.15 43.31 -12.90
C VAL A 4 -5.78 43.65 -13.48
N ILE A 5 -4.72 42.99 -13.02
CA ILE A 5 -3.38 43.08 -13.62
C ILE A 5 -3.06 41.72 -14.24
N ILE A 6 -2.72 41.71 -15.53
CA ILE A 6 -2.40 40.53 -16.32
C ILE A 6 -0.89 40.54 -16.57
N SER A 7 -0.21 39.42 -16.32
CA SER A 7 1.19 39.22 -16.77
C SER A 7 1.26 38.12 -17.82
N GLU A 8 2.30 38.18 -18.67
CA GLU A 8 2.49 37.29 -19.84
C GLU A 8 2.57 35.79 -19.49
N SER A 9 2.72 35.41 -18.22
CA SER A 9 2.73 34.02 -17.77
C SER A 9 1.36 33.51 -17.27
N GLY A 10 0.27 34.25 -17.48
CA GLY A 10 -1.09 33.74 -17.29
C GLY A 10 -1.47 33.47 -15.84
N ILE A 11 -1.39 34.49 -14.97
CA ILE A 11 -1.89 34.40 -13.60
C ILE A 11 -2.99 35.46 -13.44
N MET A 12 -4.19 35.02 -13.06
CA MET A 12 -5.33 35.88 -12.76
C MET A 12 -5.58 35.82 -11.26
N GLN A 13 -5.63 36.96 -10.56
CA GLN A 13 -5.93 37.00 -9.13
C GLN A 13 -7.25 37.75 -8.92
N LEU A 14 -8.30 37.02 -8.52
CA LEU A 14 -9.55 37.61 -8.02
C LEU A 14 -9.56 37.48 -6.50
N THR A 15 -9.91 38.55 -5.79
CA THR A 15 -10.01 38.52 -4.33
C THR A 15 -11.43 38.81 -3.89
N LYS A 16 -12.03 37.83 -3.22
CA LYS A 16 -12.99 38.06 -2.15
C LYS A 16 -12.86 36.92 -1.14
N ASP A 17 -12.69 37.26 0.13
CA ASP A 17 -12.67 36.33 1.27
C ASP A 17 -11.52 35.29 1.27
N GLU A 18 -10.28 35.73 1.05
CA GLU A 18 -9.02 34.94 1.19
C GLU A 18 -8.92 33.64 0.35
N LYS A 19 -9.78 33.46 -0.65
CA LYS A 19 -9.68 32.39 -1.65
C LYS A 19 -9.01 32.90 -2.93
N TYR A 20 -8.10 32.11 -3.48
CA TYR A 20 -7.43 32.40 -4.75
C TYR A 20 -7.86 31.36 -5.79
N LEU A 21 -7.98 31.81 -7.03
CA LEU A 21 -8.23 31.00 -8.21
C LEU A 21 -7.06 31.24 -9.15
N GLU A 22 -6.29 30.20 -9.49
CA GLU A 22 -5.17 30.30 -10.41
C GLU A 22 -5.52 29.55 -11.70
N LEU A 23 -5.38 30.24 -12.83
CA LEU A 23 -5.71 29.72 -14.16
C LEU A 23 -4.40 29.49 -14.90
N ILE A 24 -3.89 28.26 -14.89
CA ILE A 24 -2.62 27.94 -15.56
C ILE A 24 -2.92 27.43 -16.96
N LEU A 25 -2.36 28.10 -17.97
CA LEU A 25 -2.38 27.66 -19.37
C LEU A 25 -1.14 26.80 -19.64
N TYR A 26 -1.32 25.50 -19.89
CA TYR A 26 -0.23 24.60 -20.22
C TYR A 26 -0.54 23.86 -21.53
N ASN A 27 0.36 23.93 -22.52
CA ASN A 27 0.26 23.23 -23.81
C ASN A 27 -1.10 23.37 -24.54
N GLY A 28 -1.68 24.57 -24.60
CA GLY A 28 -2.89 24.83 -25.38
C GLY A 28 -4.20 24.30 -24.76
N HIS A 29 -4.15 23.80 -23.53
CA HIS A 29 -5.34 23.44 -22.75
C HIS A 29 -5.49 24.39 -21.56
N SER A 30 -6.73 24.80 -21.28
CA SER A 30 -7.06 25.66 -20.14
C SER A 30 -7.46 24.80 -18.95
N TYR A 31 -6.86 25.03 -17.80
CA TYR A 31 -7.21 24.37 -16.54
C TYR A 31 -7.52 25.41 -15.46
N ILE A 32 -8.41 25.09 -14.54
CA ILE A 32 -8.73 25.93 -13.37
C ILE A 32 -8.20 25.20 -12.13
N ASP A 33 -7.32 25.85 -11.37
CA ASP A 33 -6.81 25.34 -10.11
C ASP A 33 -7.40 26.13 -8.93
N ILE A 34 -7.80 25.43 -7.87
CA ILE A 34 -8.44 26.02 -6.68
C ILE A 34 -7.65 25.58 -5.45
N ALA A 35 -6.85 26.49 -4.88
CA ALA A 35 -6.11 26.23 -3.65
C ALA A 35 -6.71 26.99 -2.46
N GLU A 36 -7.06 26.28 -1.38
CA GLU A 36 -7.39 26.89 -0.08
C GLU A 36 -6.14 26.98 0.80
N ASN A 37 -5.72 28.19 1.15
CA ASN A 37 -4.52 28.38 1.95
C ASN A 37 -4.84 28.22 3.46
N LYS A 38 -4.36 27.15 4.09
CA LYS A 38 -4.33 27.03 5.56
C LYS A 38 -2.89 27.12 6.06
N ARG A 39 -2.36 28.33 6.27
CA ARG A 39 -1.53 28.69 7.45
C ARG A 39 -1.08 30.16 7.50
N LYS A 40 -1.06 30.68 8.73
CA LYS A 40 -0.63 32.02 9.18
C LYS A 40 0.89 32.23 9.07
N LYS A 41 1.26 33.46 8.69
CA LYS A 41 2.44 34.30 9.01
C LYS A 41 3.80 33.64 9.30
N GLU A 42 4.80 34.18 8.59
CA GLU A 42 6.27 34.08 8.77
C GLU A 42 7.01 33.03 7.94
N ASN A 43 7.46 33.43 6.72
CA ASN A 43 8.82 33.30 6.17
C ASN A 43 8.79 33.37 4.61
N PRO A 44 9.36 34.41 3.95
CA PRO A 44 9.23 34.61 2.51
C PRO A 44 10.15 33.74 1.61
N TYR A 45 10.88 32.76 2.15
CA TYR A 45 11.79 31.91 1.35
C TYR A 45 11.66 30.41 1.63
N ARG A 46 10.44 29.87 1.51
CA ARG A 46 10.24 28.42 1.34
C ARG A 46 9.29 28.14 0.19
N THR A 47 9.84 27.54 -0.87
CA THR A 47 9.10 26.72 -1.83
C THR A 47 8.53 25.52 -1.09
N THR A 48 7.26 25.60 -0.69
CA THR A 48 6.53 24.47 -0.11
C THR A 48 5.72 23.77 -1.20
N HIS A 49 5.98 22.48 -1.38
CA HIS A 49 5.14 21.56 -2.13
C HIS A 49 3.70 21.63 -1.62
N PHE A 50 2.77 21.87 -2.55
CA PHE A 50 1.34 21.79 -2.28
C PHE A 50 0.95 20.34 -2.06
N LYS A 51 0.20 20.07 -1.00
CA LYS A 51 -0.39 18.76 -0.69
C LYS A 51 -1.73 18.73 -1.42
N GLU A 52 -1.78 17.95 -2.49
CA GLU A 52 -2.83 17.94 -3.51
C GLU A 52 -4.17 17.39 -2.98
N ASP A 53 -5.25 18.16 -3.15
CA ASP A 53 -6.55 17.64 -3.58
C ASP A 53 -6.78 18.24 -4.98
N LEU A 54 -6.11 17.71 -6.00
CA LEU A 54 -6.23 18.20 -7.37
C LEU A 54 -7.54 17.70 -8.00
N ILE A 55 -8.39 18.62 -8.43
CA ILE A 55 -9.56 18.29 -9.26
C ILE A 55 -9.26 18.75 -10.69
N ARG A 56 -8.99 17.80 -11.59
CA ARG A 56 -8.76 18.06 -13.01
C ARG A 56 -10.08 17.98 -13.78
N PHE A 57 -10.40 18.99 -14.57
CA PHE A 57 -11.56 19.00 -15.47
C PHE A 57 -11.11 19.04 -16.94
N ASP A 58 -11.69 18.18 -17.77
CA ASP A 58 -11.50 18.23 -19.23
C ASP A 58 -12.58 19.12 -19.87
N LEU A 59 -12.15 20.25 -20.43
CA LEU A 59 -13.01 21.23 -21.08
C LEU A 59 -13.51 20.78 -22.46
N SER A 60 -13.04 19.64 -23.00
CA SER A 60 -13.56 19.06 -24.25
C SER A 60 -15.06 18.71 -24.18
N SER A 61 -15.60 18.62 -22.97
CA SER A 61 -17.01 18.33 -22.65
C SER A 61 -17.97 19.52 -22.84
N PHE A 62 -17.47 20.74 -23.04
CA PHE A 62 -18.28 21.96 -23.11
C PHE A 62 -18.77 22.23 -24.55
N SER A 63 -19.74 21.46 -25.04
CA SER A 63 -20.31 21.65 -26.38
C SER A 63 -21.46 22.67 -26.45
N THR A 64 -21.67 23.51 -25.44
CA THR A 64 -22.78 24.48 -25.41
C THR A 64 -22.35 25.83 -24.88
N ILE A 65 -21.60 26.57 -25.69
CA ILE A 65 -21.62 28.04 -25.64
C ILE A 65 -22.02 28.49 -27.03
N ASN A 66 -23.22 29.07 -27.16
CA ASN A 66 -23.70 29.60 -28.42
C ASN A 66 -22.73 30.69 -28.92
N ASN A 67 -22.17 30.49 -30.11
CA ASN A 67 -21.11 31.29 -30.72
C ASN A 67 -21.52 32.72 -31.14
N SER A 68 -22.74 33.18 -30.84
CA SER A 68 -23.26 34.43 -31.41
C SER A 68 -23.00 35.71 -30.60
N GLU A 69 -22.43 35.62 -29.38
CA GLU A 69 -22.21 36.81 -28.54
C GLU A 69 -20.82 36.90 -27.89
N ALA A 70 -19.87 36.06 -28.28
CA ALA A 70 -18.49 36.16 -27.83
C ALA A 70 -17.69 37.15 -28.70
N LEU A 71 -17.24 38.26 -28.10
CA LEU A 71 -16.28 39.16 -28.73
C LEU A 71 -14.87 38.54 -28.65
N TYR A 72 -14.48 37.82 -29.71
CA TYR A 72 -13.14 37.28 -29.84
C TYR A 72 -12.15 38.37 -30.25
N LYS A 73 -11.19 38.67 -29.36
CA LYS A 73 -9.94 39.38 -29.70
C LYS A 73 -8.76 38.48 -29.33
N GLY A 74 -8.34 37.64 -30.28
CA GLY A 74 -7.34 36.59 -30.02
C GLY A 74 -7.90 35.40 -29.24
N HIS A 75 -7.02 34.57 -28.66
CA HIS A 75 -7.32 33.33 -27.92
C HIS A 75 -8.02 33.53 -26.55
N TYR A 76 -8.85 34.56 -26.40
CA TYR A 76 -9.54 34.86 -25.15
C TYR A 76 -11.03 35.11 -25.41
N ALA A 77 -11.88 34.57 -24.53
CA ALA A 77 -13.30 34.87 -24.46
C ALA A 77 -13.57 35.67 -23.17
N MET A 78 -14.29 36.79 -23.30
CA MET A 78 -14.79 37.55 -22.14
C MET A 78 -16.24 37.17 -21.87
N LEU A 79 -16.53 36.71 -20.66
CA LEU A 79 -17.89 36.46 -20.17
C LEU A 79 -18.34 37.64 -19.29
N SER A 80 -19.60 38.03 -19.42
CA SER A 80 -20.24 38.96 -18.49
C SER A 80 -20.48 38.30 -17.13
N ASN A 81 -20.62 39.10 -16.06
CA ASN A 81 -20.91 38.60 -14.70
C ASN A 81 -22.16 37.72 -14.65
N GLN A 82 -23.15 37.97 -15.51
CA GLN A 82 -24.40 37.20 -15.59
C GLN A 82 -24.20 35.86 -16.32
N GLN A 83 -23.29 35.80 -17.29
CA GLN A 83 -22.88 34.55 -17.95
C GLN A 83 -22.00 33.71 -17.04
N LEU A 84 -21.12 34.33 -16.26
CA LEU A 84 -20.32 33.66 -15.23
C LEU A 84 -21.22 33.06 -14.14
N ALA A 85 -22.21 33.81 -13.67
CA ALA A 85 -23.19 33.33 -12.69
C ALA A 85 -24.02 32.15 -13.23
N THR A 86 -24.50 32.23 -14.47
CA THR A 86 -25.23 31.12 -15.12
C THR A 86 -24.36 29.87 -15.31
N ALA A 87 -23.07 30.03 -15.61
CA ALA A 87 -22.13 28.92 -15.74
C ALA A 87 -21.79 28.29 -14.37
N ILE A 88 -21.70 29.10 -13.31
CA ILE A 88 -21.52 28.62 -11.93
C ILE A 88 -22.80 27.92 -11.42
N ASP A 89 -23.98 28.42 -11.76
CA ASP A 89 -25.25 27.81 -11.38
C ASP A 89 -25.49 26.49 -12.15
N SER A 90 -25.08 26.40 -13.42
CA SER A 90 -25.12 25.12 -14.17
C SER A 90 -24.04 24.13 -13.72
N LEU A 91 -22.96 24.61 -13.09
CA LEU A 91 -21.98 23.84 -12.33
C LEU A 91 -22.50 23.38 -10.95
N THR A 92 -23.77 23.64 -10.61
CA THR A 92 -24.44 22.96 -9.48
C THR A 92 -24.58 21.49 -9.81
N ILE A 93 -23.47 20.77 -9.63
CA ILE A 93 -23.43 19.34 -9.44
C ILE A 93 -24.49 19.08 -8.37
N LYS A 94 -25.56 18.35 -8.74
CA LYS A 94 -26.34 17.61 -7.75
C LYS A 94 -25.29 16.86 -6.93
N TYR A 95 -25.09 17.33 -5.70
CA TYR A 95 -24.40 16.58 -4.67
C TYR A 95 -25.24 15.32 -4.44
N GLU A 96 -25.13 14.35 -5.34
CA GLU A 96 -25.01 13.00 -4.82
C GLU A 96 -23.69 13.05 -4.08
N GLU A 97 -23.76 13.04 -2.74
CA GLU A 97 -22.67 12.50 -1.95
C GLU A 97 -22.34 11.12 -2.55
N ARG A 98 -21.49 11.08 -3.57
CA ARG A 98 -20.51 10.02 -3.63
C ARG A 98 -19.58 10.34 -2.49
N LYS A 99 -20.02 9.95 -1.28
CA LYS A 99 -19.10 9.45 -0.28
C LYS A 99 -18.23 8.45 -1.04
N ILE A 100 -17.08 8.90 -1.49
CA ILE A 100 -15.90 8.06 -1.39
C ILE A 100 -15.73 7.97 0.11
N THR A 101 -16.45 7.01 0.70
CA THR A 101 -16.13 6.54 2.02
C THR A 101 -14.70 6.04 1.84
N PHE A 102 -13.71 6.81 2.28
CA PHE A 102 -12.60 6.17 2.95
C PHE A 102 -13.28 5.38 4.03
N THR A 103 -13.55 4.11 3.75
CA THR A 103 -14.20 3.28 4.72
C THR A 103 -13.30 3.35 5.93
N LYS A 104 -13.84 3.98 6.97
CA LYS A 104 -13.60 3.60 8.33
C LYS A 104 -13.99 2.11 8.37
N ASN A 105 -13.08 1.25 7.91
CA ASN A 105 -13.38 -0.03 7.26
C ASN A 105 -13.74 -1.15 8.24
N ILE A 106 -14.46 -0.81 9.31
CA ILE A 106 -15.15 -1.74 10.23
C ILE A 106 -16.48 -1.12 10.71
N THR A 107 -17.06 -0.12 10.03
CA THR A 107 -18.31 0.53 10.50
C THR A 107 -19.35 0.80 9.41
N ASP A 108 -19.36 0.02 8.33
CA ASP A 108 -20.64 -0.20 7.64
C ASP A 108 -21.47 -1.11 8.53
N LYS A 109 -22.64 -0.64 8.94
CA LYS A 109 -23.49 -1.17 10.02
C LYS A 109 -23.90 -2.66 9.86
N TYR A 110 -23.61 -3.27 8.71
CA TYR A 110 -23.89 -4.67 8.39
C TYR A 110 -22.65 -5.57 8.47
N THR A 111 -21.47 -5.12 8.02
CA THR A 111 -20.21 -5.87 8.18
C THR A 111 -19.74 -5.82 9.62
N ALA A 112 -19.82 -4.65 10.27
CA ALA A 112 -19.39 -4.43 11.65
C ALA A 112 -19.94 -5.44 12.67
N ASN A 113 -21.10 -6.07 12.41
CA ASN A 113 -21.62 -7.11 13.29
C ASN A 113 -20.86 -8.43 13.12
N LEU A 114 -20.43 -8.82 11.92
CA LEU A 114 -19.74 -10.10 11.69
C LEU A 114 -18.36 -10.14 12.34
N GLU A 115 -17.54 -9.08 12.18
CA GLU A 115 -16.24 -9.05 12.84
C GLU A 115 -16.38 -8.95 14.37
N VAL A 116 -17.32 -8.13 14.85
CA VAL A 116 -17.60 -7.99 16.29
C VAL A 116 -18.09 -9.31 16.88
N ASP A 117 -19.07 -9.98 16.26
CA ASP A 117 -19.61 -11.25 16.71
C ASP A 117 -18.53 -12.34 16.71
N SER A 118 -17.68 -12.38 15.67
CA SER A 118 -16.55 -13.32 15.57
C SER A 118 -15.50 -13.08 16.66
N VAL A 119 -15.26 -11.81 17.04
CA VAL A 119 -14.37 -11.47 18.16
C VAL A 119 -15.01 -11.84 19.51
N ILE A 120 -16.31 -11.56 19.69
CA ILE A 120 -17.05 -11.93 20.92
C ILE A 120 -17.02 -13.45 21.11
N GLU A 121 -17.28 -14.23 20.05
CA GLU A 121 -17.19 -15.70 20.07
C GLU A 121 -15.80 -16.16 20.54
N THR A 122 -14.74 -15.57 19.98
CA THR A 122 -13.36 -15.89 20.37
C THR A 122 -13.09 -15.54 21.83
N MET A 123 -13.51 -14.36 22.29
CA MET A 123 -13.35 -13.97 23.70
C MET A 123 -14.11 -14.90 24.65
N GLN A 124 -15.27 -15.42 24.24
CA GLN A 124 -16.06 -16.39 25.02
C GLN A 124 -15.49 -17.81 24.96
N SER A 125 -14.71 -18.15 23.93
CA SER A 125 -14.12 -19.49 23.76
C SER A 125 -12.98 -19.82 24.74
N GLY A 126 -12.35 -18.80 25.33
CA GLY A 126 -11.14 -18.93 26.15
C GLY A 126 -9.82 -18.94 25.37
N TRP A 127 -9.85 -18.98 24.03
CA TRP A 127 -8.66 -18.93 23.18
C TRP A 127 -8.37 -17.51 22.70
N LEU A 128 -7.56 -16.78 23.46
CA LEU A 128 -7.27 -15.36 23.17
C LEU A 128 -6.00 -15.13 22.32
N THR A 129 -5.11 -16.12 22.26
CA THR A 129 -3.88 -16.08 21.45
C THR A 129 -4.03 -16.95 20.21
N MET A 130 -2.94 -17.31 19.54
CA MET A 130 -2.98 -18.20 18.38
C MET A 130 -3.69 -19.52 18.70
N GLY A 131 -4.75 -19.81 17.94
CA GLY A 131 -5.65 -20.95 18.13
C GLY A 131 -6.44 -21.29 16.85
N PRO A 132 -7.66 -21.84 16.96
CA PRO A 132 -8.42 -22.35 15.82
C PRO A 132 -8.80 -21.28 14.80
N LYS A 133 -9.10 -20.04 15.23
CA LYS A 133 -9.46 -18.96 14.31
C LYS A 133 -8.26 -18.56 13.46
N THR A 134 -7.06 -18.57 14.05
CA THR A 134 -5.82 -18.35 13.31
C THR A 134 -5.62 -19.40 12.20
N ILE A 135 -5.81 -20.69 12.52
CA ILE A 135 -5.69 -21.77 11.52
C ILE A 135 -6.80 -21.65 10.45
N GLN A 136 -8.01 -21.27 10.84
CA GLN A 136 -9.11 -21.04 9.90
C GLN A 136 -8.78 -19.89 8.94
N PHE A 137 -8.26 -18.77 9.46
CA PHE A 137 -7.87 -17.61 8.67
C PHE A 137 -6.76 -17.97 7.67
N GLU A 138 -5.72 -18.67 8.11
CA GLU A 138 -4.64 -19.15 7.23
C GLU A 138 -5.16 -20.05 6.11
N ASN A 139 -6.06 -20.99 6.41
CA ASN A 139 -6.64 -21.88 5.40
C ASN A 139 -7.51 -21.12 4.39
N LYS A 140 -8.38 -20.22 4.85
CA LYS A 140 -9.18 -19.39 3.95
C LYS A 140 -8.31 -18.49 3.08
N PHE A 141 -7.25 -17.91 3.65
CA PHE A 141 -6.35 -17.02 2.93
C PHE A 141 -5.58 -17.76 1.84
N LYS A 142 -4.99 -18.93 2.15
CA LYS A 142 -4.25 -19.72 1.16
C LYS A 142 -5.15 -20.21 0.03
N GLU A 143 -6.39 -20.60 0.33
CA GLU A 143 -7.39 -21.01 -0.67
C GLU A 143 -7.77 -19.84 -1.58
N ASN A 144 -8.02 -18.65 -1.01
CA ASN A 144 -8.36 -17.47 -1.79
C ASN A 144 -7.22 -17.04 -2.73
N ILE A 145 -5.98 -17.02 -2.22
CA ILE A 145 -4.80 -16.61 -3.01
C ILE A 145 -4.34 -17.69 -3.98
N GLY A 146 -4.59 -18.97 -3.68
CA GLY A 146 -4.07 -20.12 -4.43
C GLY A 146 -2.65 -20.52 -4.05
N SER A 147 -2.23 -20.25 -2.81
CA SER A 147 -0.91 -20.65 -2.28
C SER A 147 -1.00 -21.98 -1.52
N GLN A 148 0.10 -22.74 -1.47
CA GLN A 148 0.13 -24.00 -0.69
C GLN A 148 0.14 -23.74 0.82
N TYR A 149 0.79 -22.67 1.25
CA TYR A 149 0.93 -22.30 2.66
C TYR A 149 0.64 -20.82 2.86
N ALA A 150 -0.08 -20.51 3.94
CA ALA A 150 -0.22 -19.17 4.48
C ALA A 150 0.07 -19.24 5.99
N ILE A 151 0.92 -18.33 6.47
CA ILE A 151 1.39 -18.28 7.87
C ILE A 151 1.15 -16.87 8.40
N SER A 152 0.19 -16.75 9.30
CA SER A 152 -0.21 -15.48 9.88
C SER A 152 0.82 -15.00 10.92
N VAL A 153 1.04 -13.70 10.93
CA VAL A 153 1.92 -13.01 11.88
C VAL A 153 1.28 -11.70 12.35
N ASN A 154 1.87 -11.09 13.37
CA ASN A 154 1.34 -9.87 13.97
C ASN A 154 1.53 -8.60 13.12
N SER A 155 2.36 -8.61 12.06
CA SER A 155 2.57 -7.48 11.17
C SER A 155 3.26 -7.89 9.86
N ALA A 156 3.17 -7.06 8.81
CA ALA A 156 3.96 -7.26 7.59
C ALA A 156 5.47 -7.11 7.83
N THR A 157 5.90 -6.28 8.78
CA THR A 157 7.31 -6.16 9.17
C THR A 157 7.85 -7.50 9.69
N SER A 158 7.07 -8.15 10.56
CA SER A 158 7.38 -9.50 11.05
C SER A 158 7.36 -10.54 9.93
N ALA A 159 6.44 -10.41 8.97
CA ALA A 159 6.35 -11.28 7.80
C ALA A 159 7.63 -11.21 6.96
N LEU A 160 8.07 -9.98 6.62
CA LEU A 160 9.30 -9.73 5.86
C LEU A 160 10.53 -10.25 6.58
N HIS A 161 10.64 -9.98 7.88
CA HIS A 161 11.78 -10.43 8.69
C HIS A 161 11.87 -11.97 8.74
N LEU A 162 10.75 -12.66 9.02
CA LEU A 162 10.74 -14.13 9.03
C LEU A 162 10.98 -14.72 7.63
N ALA A 163 10.45 -14.09 6.57
CA ALA A 163 10.68 -14.53 5.20
C ALA A 163 12.17 -14.45 4.82
N LEU A 164 12.86 -13.36 5.17
CA LEU A 164 14.30 -13.19 4.95
C LEU A 164 15.10 -14.27 5.70
N ASN A 165 14.83 -14.48 6.98
CA ASN A 165 15.47 -15.53 7.78
C ASN A 165 15.20 -16.94 7.21
N ALA A 166 14.00 -17.17 6.68
CA ALA A 166 13.59 -18.46 6.14
C ALA A 166 14.28 -18.80 4.81
N VAL A 167 14.55 -17.79 3.97
CA VAL A 167 15.34 -17.97 2.74
C VAL A 167 16.85 -17.96 2.98
N GLY A 168 17.27 -17.74 4.23
CA GLY A 168 18.67 -17.81 4.65
C GLY A 168 19.47 -16.53 4.42
N VAL A 169 18.81 -15.37 4.43
CA VAL A 169 19.50 -14.07 4.55
C VAL A 169 20.02 -13.93 5.97
N GLY A 170 21.25 -13.43 6.12
CA GLY A 170 21.89 -13.22 7.42
C GLY A 170 22.97 -12.15 7.41
N ASN A 171 23.82 -12.19 8.44
CA ASN A 171 24.90 -11.22 8.62
C ASN A 171 25.88 -11.22 7.45
N GLY A 172 26.13 -10.02 6.89
CA GLY A 172 27.04 -9.82 5.77
C GLY A 172 26.42 -9.99 4.39
N ASP A 173 25.16 -10.43 4.30
CA ASP A 173 24.43 -10.47 3.03
C ASP A 173 23.96 -9.07 2.61
N GLU A 174 23.69 -8.93 1.31
CA GLU A 174 23.08 -7.75 0.70
C GLU A 174 21.69 -8.10 0.15
N VAL A 175 20.73 -7.20 0.37
CA VAL A 175 19.35 -7.36 -0.12
C VAL A 175 18.96 -6.12 -0.92
N ILE A 176 18.59 -6.31 -2.18
CA ILE A 176 18.18 -5.21 -3.06
C ILE A 176 16.73 -4.83 -2.77
N ILE A 177 16.47 -3.56 -2.51
CA ILE A 177 15.15 -3.00 -2.23
C ILE A 177 14.94 -1.70 -3.02
N PRO A 178 13.70 -1.29 -3.36
CA PRO A 178 13.46 -0.01 -4.01
C PRO A 178 13.76 1.18 -3.07
N THR A 179 14.19 2.31 -3.64
CA THR A 179 14.37 3.60 -2.94
C THR A 179 13.04 4.16 -2.42
N ASN A 180 11.96 4.01 -3.19
CA ASN A 180 10.61 4.42 -2.80
C ASN A 180 9.83 3.24 -2.20
N THR A 181 9.91 3.08 -0.87
CA THR A 181 9.16 2.07 -0.13
C THR A 181 8.88 2.54 1.30
N PHE A 182 8.05 1.79 2.02
CA PHE A 182 7.86 2.01 3.45
C PHE A 182 9.07 1.48 4.25
N ILE A 183 9.41 2.14 5.36
CA ILE A 183 10.64 1.88 6.13
C ILE A 183 10.76 0.44 6.63
N ALA A 184 9.63 -0.24 6.89
CA ALA A 184 9.59 -1.63 7.32
C ALA A 184 10.36 -2.60 6.39
N THR A 185 10.40 -2.31 5.09
CA THR A 185 11.15 -3.08 4.09
C THR A 185 12.64 -3.09 4.40
N ALA A 186 13.21 -1.90 4.64
CA ALA A 186 14.62 -1.76 4.99
C ALA A 186 14.92 -2.25 6.41
N GLU A 187 14.02 -2.00 7.36
CA GLU A 187 14.14 -2.48 8.74
C GLU A 187 14.22 -4.01 8.80
N ALA A 188 13.38 -4.73 8.06
CA ALA A 188 13.42 -6.20 8.02
C ALA A 188 14.76 -6.76 7.54
N VAL A 189 15.38 -6.11 6.55
CA VAL A 189 16.73 -6.44 6.08
C VAL A 189 17.76 -6.23 7.20
N VAL A 190 17.70 -5.09 7.88
CA VAL A 190 18.62 -4.76 8.98
C VAL A 190 18.41 -5.67 10.19
N TYR A 191 17.18 -6.04 10.54
CA TYR A 191 16.88 -7.00 11.61
C TYR A 191 17.50 -8.37 11.33
N SER A 192 17.63 -8.75 10.06
CA SER A 192 18.28 -10.00 9.62
C SER A 192 19.83 -9.91 9.67
N GLY A 193 20.41 -8.75 10.00
CA GLY A 193 21.84 -8.50 9.96
C GLY A 193 22.40 -8.22 8.56
N ALA A 194 21.55 -8.15 7.55
CA ALA A 194 21.92 -7.89 6.17
C ALA A 194 21.96 -6.38 5.88
N LYS A 195 22.58 -6.01 4.75
CA LYS A 195 22.66 -4.63 4.27
C LYS A 195 21.63 -4.37 3.17
N PRO A 196 20.74 -3.37 3.31
CA PRO A 196 19.88 -2.95 2.22
C PRO A 196 20.70 -2.25 1.13
N ILE A 197 20.51 -2.67 -0.11
CA ILE A 197 21.06 -2.03 -1.31
C ILE A 197 19.90 -1.37 -2.04
N LEU A 198 19.94 -0.04 -2.12
CA LEU A 198 18.86 0.75 -2.69
C LEU A 198 18.95 0.73 -4.22
N CYS A 199 17.87 0.31 -4.87
CA CYS A 199 17.66 0.38 -6.30
C CYS A 199 16.64 1.48 -6.61
N ASP A 200 16.90 2.28 -7.63
CA ASP A 200 15.95 3.34 -8.00
C ASP A 200 14.63 2.76 -8.55
N VAL A 201 13.64 3.62 -8.68
CA VAL A 201 12.29 3.26 -9.13
C VAL A 201 11.94 3.89 -10.48
N GLU A 202 11.02 3.24 -11.20
CA GLU A 202 10.47 3.77 -12.43
C GLU A 202 9.60 5.02 -12.16
N GLU A 203 9.66 6.00 -13.06
CA GLU A 203 8.90 7.25 -12.94
C GLU A 203 7.39 7.04 -12.96
N ASN A 204 6.90 6.14 -13.84
CA ASN A 204 5.46 6.00 -14.10
C ASN A 204 4.71 5.19 -13.03
N TYR A 205 5.36 4.15 -12.49
CA TYR A 205 4.71 3.16 -11.63
C TYR A 205 5.28 3.10 -10.22
N HIS A 206 6.42 3.78 -9.99
CA HIS A 206 7.12 3.82 -8.71
C HIS A 206 7.55 2.45 -8.15
N ASN A 207 7.52 1.42 -8.99
CA ASN A 207 8.08 0.11 -8.70
C ASN A 207 9.59 0.13 -8.98
N ILE A 208 10.31 -0.84 -8.41
CA ILE A 208 11.75 -1.02 -8.63
C ILE A 208 12.09 -1.05 -10.14
N ASP A 209 13.06 -0.25 -10.58
CA ASP A 209 13.50 -0.25 -11.98
C ASP A 209 14.37 -1.48 -12.25
N ILE A 210 13.84 -2.37 -13.07
CA ILE A 210 14.41 -3.68 -13.38
C ILE A 210 15.75 -3.53 -14.11
N ASN A 211 15.91 -2.47 -14.91
CA ASN A 211 17.14 -2.23 -15.67
C ASN A 211 18.31 -1.86 -14.77
N LEU A 212 18.03 -1.44 -13.54
CA LEU A 212 19.04 -1.03 -12.56
C LEU A 212 19.41 -2.15 -11.57
N ILE A 213 18.69 -3.27 -11.56
CA ILE A 213 18.92 -4.36 -10.59
C ILE A 213 20.27 -5.03 -10.82
N GLU A 214 20.58 -5.45 -12.06
CA GLU A 214 21.76 -6.28 -12.33
C GLU A 214 23.09 -5.60 -11.94
N GLN A 215 23.19 -4.28 -12.15
CA GLN A 215 24.38 -3.51 -11.80
C GLN A 215 24.61 -3.36 -10.28
N LEU A 216 23.59 -3.64 -9.46
CA LEU A 216 23.68 -3.60 -8.00
C LEU A 216 24.07 -4.96 -7.40
N ILE A 217 24.07 -6.03 -8.20
CA ILE A 217 24.36 -7.37 -7.74
C ILE A 217 25.86 -7.51 -7.47
N THR A 218 26.18 -8.02 -6.28
CA THR A 218 27.53 -8.38 -5.85
C THR A 218 27.55 -9.84 -5.40
N PRO A 219 28.73 -10.43 -5.13
CA PRO A 219 28.81 -11.76 -4.53
C PRO A 219 28.12 -11.90 -3.16
N ARG A 220 27.78 -10.79 -2.50
CA ARG A 220 27.03 -10.77 -1.23
C ARG A 220 25.52 -10.65 -1.43
N THR A 221 25.05 -10.34 -2.64
CA THR A 221 23.61 -10.19 -2.90
C THR A 221 22.93 -11.54 -2.74
N LYS A 222 21.96 -11.60 -1.84
CA LYS A 222 21.25 -12.83 -1.49
C LYS A 222 19.80 -12.83 -1.94
N ALA A 223 19.17 -11.65 -1.91
CA ALA A 223 17.75 -11.53 -2.20
C ALA A 223 17.41 -10.17 -2.81
N ILE A 224 16.22 -10.11 -3.41
CA ILE A 224 15.55 -8.90 -3.88
C ILE A 224 14.18 -8.84 -3.18
N ILE A 225 13.82 -7.65 -2.67
CA ILE A 225 12.48 -7.37 -2.15
C ILE A 225 11.79 -6.38 -3.09
N PRO A 226 11.08 -6.85 -4.13
CA PRO A 226 10.19 -5.97 -4.88
C PRO A 226 9.01 -5.55 -4.00
N VAL A 227 8.61 -4.29 -4.11
CA VAL A 227 7.46 -3.73 -3.40
C VAL A 227 6.41 -3.37 -4.44
N HIS A 228 5.22 -3.95 -4.32
CA HIS A 228 4.10 -3.65 -5.21
C HIS A 228 3.45 -2.32 -4.82
N PHE A 229 4.09 -1.23 -5.23
CA PHE A 229 3.76 0.11 -4.77
C PHE A 229 2.33 0.49 -5.19
N GLY A 230 1.57 1.09 -4.26
CA GLY A 230 0.16 1.42 -4.50
C GLY A 230 -0.75 0.24 -4.85
N GLY A 231 -0.30 -1.00 -4.68
CA GLY A 231 -1.00 -2.21 -5.12
C GLY A 231 -0.77 -2.56 -6.59
N ASN A 232 0.06 -1.81 -7.31
CA ASN A 232 0.47 -2.12 -8.68
C ASN A 232 1.58 -3.19 -8.68
N PRO A 233 1.34 -4.39 -9.24
CA PRO A 233 2.37 -5.43 -9.30
C PRO A 233 3.63 -4.98 -10.04
N CYS A 234 4.79 -5.43 -9.56
CA CYS A 234 6.05 -5.28 -10.29
C CYS A 234 6.06 -6.23 -11.50
N ASP A 235 6.95 -6.02 -12.46
CA ASP A 235 7.14 -7.00 -13.54
C ASP A 235 7.90 -8.23 -13.04
N MET A 236 7.12 -9.17 -12.49
CA MET A 236 7.63 -10.34 -11.81
C MET A 236 8.34 -11.33 -12.73
N ASP A 237 8.01 -11.36 -14.03
CA ASP A 237 8.69 -12.27 -14.96
C ASP A 237 10.15 -11.86 -15.18
N GLU A 238 10.42 -10.56 -15.35
CA GLU A 238 11.80 -10.07 -15.52
C GLU A 238 12.58 -10.13 -14.19
N ILE A 239 11.97 -9.76 -13.06
CA ILE A 239 12.61 -9.92 -11.74
C ILE A 239 13.00 -11.39 -11.51
N LYS A 240 12.10 -12.33 -11.84
CA LYS A 240 12.35 -13.77 -11.69
C LYS A 240 13.43 -14.27 -12.61
N LYS A 241 13.51 -13.75 -13.84
CA LYS A 241 14.59 -14.06 -14.78
C LYS A 241 15.94 -13.62 -14.24
N ILE A 242 16.06 -12.40 -13.72
CA ILE A 242 17.27 -11.89 -13.07
C ILE A 242 17.63 -12.75 -11.85
N ALA A 243 16.67 -12.97 -10.95
CA ALA A 243 16.90 -13.75 -9.74
C ALA A 243 17.36 -15.18 -10.03
N ASN A 244 16.78 -15.85 -11.04
CA ASN A 244 17.22 -17.17 -11.46
C ASN A 244 18.63 -17.16 -12.05
N HIS A 245 18.97 -16.14 -12.85
CA HIS A 245 20.30 -16.02 -13.45
C HIS A 245 21.41 -15.88 -12.40
N PHE A 246 21.15 -15.10 -11.35
CA PHE A 246 22.10 -14.84 -10.27
C PHE A 246 21.89 -15.69 -9.01
N ASN A 247 20.97 -16.67 -9.04
CA ASN A 247 20.59 -17.52 -7.91
C ASN A 247 20.17 -16.73 -6.64
N LEU A 248 19.41 -15.65 -6.84
CA LEU A 248 18.88 -14.80 -5.78
C LEU A 248 17.50 -15.27 -5.33
N LYS A 249 17.17 -14.94 -4.08
CA LYS A 249 15.84 -15.15 -3.50
C LYS A 249 14.92 -13.96 -3.74
N ILE A 250 13.63 -14.21 -3.87
CA ILE A 250 12.62 -13.15 -4.05
C ILE A 250 11.64 -13.18 -2.89
N ILE A 251 11.55 -12.08 -2.16
CA ILE A 251 10.53 -11.86 -1.13
C ILE A 251 9.68 -10.69 -1.60
N GLU A 252 8.43 -10.93 -1.99
CA GLU A 252 7.53 -9.83 -2.39
C GLU A 252 7.02 -9.09 -1.14
N ASP A 253 7.19 -7.77 -1.09
CA ASP A 253 6.40 -6.91 -0.20
C ASP A 253 5.07 -6.57 -0.90
N ALA A 254 4.04 -7.28 -0.48
CA ALA A 254 2.67 -7.17 -0.97
C ALA A 254 1.77 -6.44 0.03
N ALA A 255 2.31 -5.59 0.91
CA ALA A 255 1.53 -4.85 1.90
C ALA A 255 0.39 -4.01 1.30
N HIS A 256 0.50 -3.60 0.04
CA HIS A 256 -0.54 -2.86 -0.71
C HIS A 256 -1.27 -3.68 -1.77
N ALA A 257 -0.85 -4.92 -2.00
CA ALA A 257 -1.20 -5.67 -3.23
C ALA A 257 -2.24 -6.77 -3.02
N LEU A 258 -2.94 -6.79 -1.89
CA LEU A 258 -4.16 -7.60 -1.75
C LEU A 258 -5.35 -6.80 -2.32
N PRO A 259 -6.14 -7.31 -3.29
CA PRO A 259 -6.08 -8.62 -3.98
C PRO A 259 -5.55 -8.54 -5.43
N SER A 260 -4.54 -7.71 -5.68
CA SER A 260 -3.95 -7.47 -7.00
C SER A 260 -3.49 -8.77 -7.68
N SER A 261 -3.41 -8.72 -9.01
CA SER A 261 -3.01 -9.84 -9.86
C SER A 261 -1.99 -9.41 -10.90
N TYR A 262 -0.98 -10.24 -11.14
CA TYR A 262 -0.03 -10.11 -12.23
C TYR A 262 -0.31 -11.19 -13.28
N LYS A 263 -0.59 -10.77 -14.53
CA LYS A 263 -0.92 -11.67 -15.66
C LYS A 263 -1.97 -12.75 -15.29
N ASN A 264 -3.09 -12.30 -14.70
CA ASN A 264 -4.21 -13.14 -14.23
C ASN A 264 -3.91 -14.09 -13.07
N LYS A 265 -2.74 -13.98 -12.43
CA LYS A 265 -2.41 -14.72 -11.20
C LYS A 265 -2.40 -13.76 -10.02
N LYS A 266 -3.07 -14.11 -8.93
CA LYS A 266 -3.04 -13.32 -7.69
C LYS A 266 -1.62 -13.23 -7.16
N ILE A 267 -1.26 -12.04 -6.67
CA ILE A 267 -0.05 -11.85 -5.87
C ILE A 267 -0.15 -12.76 -4.63
N GLY A 268 0.97 -13.42 -4.30
CA GLY A 268 1.01 -14.44 -3.23
C GLY A 268 1.55 -15.81 -3.62
N THR A 269 1.84 -16.03 -4.91
CA THR A 269 2.21 -17.36 -5.44
C THR A 269 3.46 -17.39 -6.31
N LEU A 270 4.06 -16.22 -6.62
CA LEU A 270 5.02 -16.08 -7.72
C LEU A 270 6.50 -16.23 -7.29
N SER A 271 6.80 -15.98 -6.02
CA SER A 271 8.15 -15.91 -5.44
C SER A 271 8.43 -16.92 -4.33
N ASP A 272 9.62 -16.87 -3.70
CA ASP A 272 9.96 -17.73 -2.56
C ASP A 272 9.03 -17.47 -1.36
N ALA A 273 8.72 -16.20 -1.10
CA ALA A 273 7.75 -15.77 -0.09
C ALA A 273 7.07 -14.45 -0.50
N VAL A 274 5.82 -14.25 -0.08
CA VAL A 274 5.07 -13.02 -0.30
C VAL A 274 4.49 -12.55 1.03
N CYS A 275 4.72 -11.29 1.39
CA CYS A 275 4.38 -10.73 2.69
C CYS A 275 3.24 -9.72 2.57
N PHE A 276 2.14 -9.96 3.28
CA PHE A 276 0.95 -9.09 3.30
C PHE A 276 0.83 -8.33 4.61
N SER A 277 0.14 -7.20 4.55
CA SER A 277 -0.19 -6.36 5.72
C SER A 277 -1.69 -6.32 5.94
N PHE A 278 -2.09 -6.43 7.19
CA PHE A 278 -3.47 -6.24 7.66
C PHE A 278 -3.57 -5.10 8.67
N TYR A 279 -2.68 -4.11 8.55
CA TYR A 279 -2.74 -2.88 9.34
C TYR A 279 -4.08 -2.14 9.08
N ALA A 280 -4.49 -1.30 10.03
CA ALA A 280 -5.78 -0.61 10.07
C ALA A 280 -6.25 0.06 8.76
N THR A 281 -5.32 0.49 7.90
CA THR A 281 -5.62 1.20 6.65
C THR A 281 -5.43 0.35 5.38
N LYS A 282 -5.13 -0.95 5.51
CA LYS A 282 -4.97 -1.86 4.35
C LYS A 282 -6.33 -2.35 3.84
N THR A 283 -6.34 -2.91 2.64
CA THR A 283 -7.55 -3.40 1.95
C THR A 283 -8.34 -4.41 2.79
N LEU A 284 -7.63 -5.31 3.47
CA LEU A 284 -8.14 -6.18 4.52
C LEU A 284 -7.40 -5.81 5.81
N THR A 285 -8.10 -5.73 6.93
CA THR A 285 -7.51 -5.36 8.22
C THR A 285 -7.88 -6.31 9.34
N THR A 286 -6.95 -6.51 10.26
CA THR A 286 -7.15 -7.16 11.55
C THR A 286 -6.79 -6.23 12.71
N GLY A 287 -6.84 -4.90 12.46
CA GLY A 287 -6.24 -3.86 13.30
C GLY A 287 -4.72 -3.82 13.15
N GLU A 288 -4.06 -4.87 13.64
CA GLU A 288 -2.65 -5.18 13.38
C GLU A 288 -2.56 -6.61 12.85
N GLY A 289 -1.71 -6.84 11.86
CA GLY A 289 -1.53 -8.18 11.31
C GLY A 289 -0.70 -8.23 10.03
N GLY A 290 -0.31 -9.45 9.68
CA GLY A 290 0.30 -9.78 8.40
C GLY A 290 0.20 -11.26 8.10
N MET A 291 0.63 -11.63 6.91
CA MET A 291 0.65 -13.00 6.43
C MET A 291 1.86 -13.23 5.54
N VAL A 292 2.51 -14.37 5.67
CA VAL A 292 3.43 -14.87 4.65
C VAL A 292 2.75 -15.97 3.86
N THR A 293 2.74 -15.88 2.54
CA THR A 293 2.39 -17.01 1.67
C THR A 293 3.63 -17.55 0.97
N THR A 294 3.66 -18.87 0.77
CA THR A 294 4.75 -19.55 0.07
C THR A 294 4.27 -20.90 -0.47
N ASN A 295 4.92 -21.37 -1.53
CA ASN A 295 4.73 -22.72 -2.05
C ASN A 295 5.82 -23.70 -1.56
N ASN A 296 6.77 -23.22 -0.75
CA ASN A 296 7.88 -24.02 -0.23
C ASN A 296 7.60 -24.46 1.21
N SER A 297 7.48 -25.78 1.42
CA SER A 297 7.20 -26.35 2.74
C SER A 297 8.28 -26.03 3.77
N LYS A 298 9.56 -25.96 3.38
CA LYS A 298 10.67 -25.66 4.30
C LYS A 298 10.62 -24.21 4.79
N ILE A 299 10.26 -23.28 3.90
CA ILE A 299 10.05 -21.87 4.27
C ILE A 299 8.85 -21.78 5.23
N ALA A 300 7.74 -22.43 4.89
CA ALA A 300 6.54 -22.43 5.72
C ALA A 300 6.79 -23.00 7.13
N GLU A 301 7.44 -24.15 7.22
CA GLU A 301 7.78 -24.81 8.48
C GLU A 301 8.69 -23.93 9.34
N LYS A 302 9.75 -23.37 8.75
CA LYS A 302 10.68 -22.48 9.45
C LYS A 302 9.97 -21.24 9.99
N ILE A 303 9.12 -20.59 9.19
CA ILE A 303 8.35 -19.42 9.64
C ILE A 303 7.38 -19.79 10.77
N LYS A 304 6.70 -20.94 10.70
CA LYS A 304 5.80 -21.42 11.76
C LYS A 304 6.51 -21.64 13.09
N ILE A 305 7.70 -22.23 13.06
CA ILE A 305 8.55 -22.43 14.24
C ILE A 305 9.05 -21.07 14.76
N GLN A 306 9.61 -20.24 13.88
CA GLN A 306 10.22 -18.97 14.27
C GLN A 306 9.21 -17.91 14.73
N ARG A 307 7.95 -17.91 14.29
CA ARG A 307 6.95 -16.93 14.79
C ARG A 307 6.60 -17.12 16.26
N LEU A 308 6.93 -18.27 16.85
CA LEU A 308 6.57 -18.63 18.21
C LEU A 308 7.78 -19.22 18.97
N HIS A 309 8.78 -18.39 19.23
CA HIS A 309 9.97 -18.70 20.04
C HIS A 309 10.88 -19.83 19.53
N GLY A 310 10.65 -20.38 18.33
CA GLY A 310 11.50 -21.42 17.79
C GLY A 310 11.27 -22.78 18.44
N ILE A 311 10.12 -22.95 19.09
CA ILE A 311 9.77 -24.18 19.79
C ILE A 311 9.24 -25.25 18.83
N SER A 312 9.56 -26.51 19.11
CA SER A 312 9.03 -27.67 18.41
C SER A 312 7.54 -27.84 18.71
N GLY A 313 6.73 -28.00 17.66
CA GLY A 313 5.28 -28.25 17.78
C GLY A 313 4.42 -26.99 17.97
N ASP A 314 3.21 -27.02 17.45
CA ASP A 314 2.25 -25.92 17.60
C ASP A 314 1.74 -25.86 19.06
N ALA A 315 1.49 -24.66 19.59
CA ALA A 315 0.93 -24.49 20.94
C ALA A 315 -0.38 -25.28 21.15
N TRP A 316 -1.16 -25.45 20.08
CA TRP A 316 -2.41 -26.22 20.09
C TRP A 316 -2.21 -27.72 20.37
N GLU A 317 -1.13 -28.32 19.87
CA GLU A 317 -0.83 -29.74 20.14
C GLU A 317 -0.41 -29.95 21.61
N ARG A 318 0.25 -28.95 22.22
CA ARG A 318 0.75 -28.99 23.60
C ARG A 318 -0.36 -28.90 24.66
N TYR A 319 -1.34 -28.02 24.44
CA TYR A 319 -2.51 -27.89 25.32
C TYR A 319 -3.69 -28.79 24.92
N GLY A 320 -3.48 -29.69 23.94
CA GLY A 320 -4.43 -30.72 23.53
C GLY A 320 -4.43 -31.95 24.45
N GLN A 321 -4.95 -33.08 23.96
CA GLN A 321 -5.31 -34.25 24.78
C GLN A 321 -4.18 -34.88 25.61
N ASN A 322 -2.90 -34.66 25.27
CA ASN A 322 -1.78 -35.28 25.97
C ASN A 322 -1.15 -34.41 27.06
N ASN A 323 -1.55 -33.14 27.19
CA ASN A 323 -1.10 -32.23 28.26
C ASN A 323 0.43 -32.25 28.41
N ASP A 324 1.13 -32.23 27.27
CA ASP A 324 2.56 -32.47 27.21
C ASP A 324 3.30 -31.14 27.39
N TRP A 325 3.85 -30.95 28.58
CA TRP A 325 4.61 -29.75 28.96
C TRP A 325 5.94 -29.66 28.23
N TYR A 326 6.38 -30.76 27.63
CA TYR A 326 7.67 -30.88 26.95
C TYR A 326 7.67 -30.13 25.62
N TYR A 327 8.72 -29.36 25.38
CA TYR A 327 9.03 -28.78 24.07
C TYR A 327 10.54 -28.59 23.95
N GLU A 328 11.04 -28.61 22.73
CA GLU A 328 12.43 -28.28 22.41
C GLU A 328 12.48 -26.91 21.74
N VAL A 329 13.57 -26.17 21.94
CA VAL A 329 13.86 -24.96 21.16
C VAL A 329 14.80 -25.38 20.04
N VAL A 330 14.25 -25.55 18.83
CA VAL A 330 14.96 -26.14 17.68
C VAL A 330 15.54 -25.08 16.73
N ASP A 331 15.13 -23.82 16.89
CA ASP A 331 15.65 -22.68 16.13
C ASP A 331 15.59 -21.40 16.99
N LEU A 332 16.27 -20.34 16.56
CA LEU A 332 16.08 -19.01 17.12
C LEU A 332 14.76 -18.43 16.59
N GLY A 333 13.77 -18.30 17.47
CA GLY A 333 12.50 -17.69 17.13
C GLY A 333 12.23 -16.33 17.78
N TYR A 334 11.05 -15.81 17.48
CA TYR A 334 10.52 -14.50 17.83
C TYR A 334 9.12 -14.66 18.41
N LYS A 335 8.54 -13.56 18.90
CA LYS A 335 7.14 -13.52 19.34
C LYS A 335 6.30 -12.74 18.34
N TYR A 336 6.03 -13.36 17.19
CA TYR A 336 5.35 -12.75 16.04
C TYR A 336 4.03 -13.42 15.67
N ASN A 337 3.53 -14.37 16.46
CA ASN A 337 2.27 -15.02 16.18
C ASN A 337 1.08 -14.05 16.18
N THR A 338 0.09 -14.34 15.34
CA THR A 338 -1.22 -13.71 15.37
C THR A 338 -2.03 -14.21 16.57
N THR A 339 -3.01 -13.43 17.00
CA THR A 339 -4.00 -13.85 18.00
C THR A 339 -5.30 -14.30 17.33
N ASP A 340 -6.06 -15.20 17.94
CA ASP A 340 -7.39 -15.56 17.44
C ASP A 340 -8.34 -14.37 17.42
N ILE A 341 -8.11 -13.35 18.25
CA ILE A 341 -8.87 -12.09 18.20
C ILE A 341 -8.63 -11.38 16.86
N GLN A 342 -7.37 -11.21 16.45
CA GLN A 342 -7.04 -10.62 15.16
C GLN A 342 -7.50 -11.50 14.00
N ALA A 343 -7.29 -12.81 14.10
CA ALA A 343 -7.70 -13.76 13.07
C ALA A 343 -9.22 -13.93 12.96
N SER A 344 -10.00 -13.56 13.97
CA SER A 344 -11.45 -13.49 13.91
C SER A 344 -11.97 -12.35 13.01
N ILE A 345 -11.20 -11.27 12.89
CA ILE A 345 -11.52 -10.10 12.07
C ILE A 345 -11.20 -10.39 10.59
N GLY A 346 -10.11 -11.11 10.33
CA GLY A 346 -9.65 -11.49 8.99
C GLY A 346 -10.37 -12.71 8.42
#